data_AF-A0A094PAD6-F1
#
_entry.id   AF-A0A094PAD6-F1
#
_cell.length_a   1.000
_cell.length_b   1.000
_cell.length_c   1.000
_cell.angle_alpha   90.00
_cell.angle_beta   90.00
_cell.angle_gamma   90.00
#
_symmetry.space_group_name_H-M   'P 1'
#
loop_
_entity.id
_entity.type
_entity.pdbx_description
1 polymer ?
#
loop_
_entity_poly.entity_id
_entity_poly.type
_entity_poly.pdbx_seq_one_letter_code
_entity_poly.pdbx_strand_id
1 'polypeptide(L)'
;MILTELRATADEFARATDWQPKPEGLCRGEVCVPAPGALSPDGMIDIAIAAQKLGMPLVHDADHGVWALGSATLSGKSLSTAVAADPELKTFNGESFKLSSLRGKKVVLVAWSSY
;
A
#
# COMPACT_ATOMS: atom_id res chain seq x y z
N MET A 1 6.08 2.43 2.95
CA MET A 1 7.16 2.47 3.95
C MET A 1 7.92 1.15 3.91
N ILE A 2 9.26 1.17 4.01
CA ILE A 2 10.07 -0.05 4.20
C ILE A 2 10.57 -0.07 5.64
N LEU A 3 10.49 -1.22 6.29
CA LEU A 3 10.80 -1.41 7.70
C LEU A 3 11.71 -2.63 7.88
N THR A 4 12.51 -2.64 8.95
CA THR A 4 13.31 -3.80 9.41
C THR A 4 12.73 -4.44 10.68
N GLU A 5 11.62 -3.89 11.20
CA GLU A 5 10.83 -4.46 12.29
C GLU A 5 9.40 -3.91 12.23
N LEU A 6 8.45 -4.55 12.90
CA LEU A 6 7.03 -4.15 12.88
C LEU A 6 6.71 -3.04 13.88
N ARG A 7 7.68 -2.15 14.13
CA ARG A 7 7.52 -0.97 14.97
C ARG A 7 8.12 0.25 14.28
N ALA A 8 7.49 1.39 14.47
CA ALA A 8 8.02 2.68 14.03
C ALA A 8 7.61 3.77 15.02
N THR A 9 8.30 4.90 15.02
CA THR A 9 7.82 6.07 15.77
C THR A 9 6.54 6.61 15.14
N ALA A 10 5.70 7.28 15.94
CA ALA A 10 4.49 7.94 15.43
C ALA A 10 4.79 8.91 14.28
N ASP A 11 5.91 9.65 14.37
CA ASP A 11 6.31 10.61 13.35
C ASP A 11 6.77 9.93 12.05
N GLU A 12 7.55 8.85 12.13
CA GLU A 12 7.96 8.10 10.94
C GLU A 12 6.75 7.51 10.22
N PHE A 13 5.82 6.93 10.98
CA PHE A 13 4.58 6.38 10.42
C PHE A 13 3.75 7.48 9.77
N ALA A 14 3.57 8.62 10.43
CA ALA A 14 2.81 9.74 9.90
C ALA A 14 3.43 10.33 8.64
N ARG A 15 4.76 10.54 8.61
CA ARG A 15 5.47 11.02 7.42
C ARG A 15 5.39 10.05 6.24
N ALA A 16 5.40 8.75 6.51
CA ALA A 16 5.43 7.74 5.45
C ALA A 16 4.04 7.37 4.89
N THR A 17 2.97 7.65 5.63
CA THR A 17 1.61 7.16 5.30
C THR A 17 0.53 8.25 5.27
N ASP A 18 0.85 9.45 5.76
CA ASP A 18 -0.08 10.55 6.04
C ASP A 18 -1.13 10.25 7.13
N TRP A 19 -0.98 9.15 7.87
CA TRP A 19 -1.85 8.80 8.99
C TRP A 19 -1.22 9.18 10.32
N GLN A 20 -1.89 10.07 11.04
CA GLN A 20 -1.48 10.57 12.35
C GLN A 20 -2.03 9.67 13.45
N PRO A 21 -1.15 9.07 14.27
CA PRO A 21 -1.58 8.33 15.45
C PRO A 21 -2.09 9.27 16.53
N LYS A 22 -3.24 8.92 17.11
CA LYS A 22 -3.86 9.59 18.25
C LYS A 22 -4.38 8.55 19.23
N PRO A 23 -4.64 8.91 20.50
CA PRO A 23 -5.21 7.97 21.48
C PRO A 23 -6.51 7.30 21.01
N GLU A 24 -7.35 8.03 20.28
CA GLU A 24 -8.62 7.54 19.74
C GLU A 24 -8.49 6.67 18.47
N GLY A 25 -7.33 6.67 17.79
CA GLY A 25 -7.11 5.88 16.58
C GLY A 25 -6.10 6.49 15.61
N LEU A 26 -6.17 6.07 14.35
CA LEU A 26 -5.30 6.54 13.27
C LEU A 26 -6.10 7.50 12.39
N CYS A 27 -5.64 8.74 12.26
CA CYS A 27 -6.38 9.83 11.62
C CYS A 27 -5.68 10.39 10.38
N ARG A 28 -6.45 10.75 9.34
CA ARG A 28 -5.97 11.47 8.17
C ARG A 28 -7.01 12.49 7.74
N GLY A 29 -6.71 13.78 7.95
CA GLY A 29 -7.70 14.84 7.80
C GLY A 29 -8.85 14.66 8.78
N GLU A 30 -10.08 14.62 8.27
CA GLU A 30 -11.29 14.40 9.07
C GLU A 30 -11.64 12.93 9.29
N VAL A 31 -10.91 11.99 8.66
CA VAL A 31 -11.17 10.56 8.80
C VAL A 31 -10.32 9.99 9.92
N CYS A 32 -10.95 9.40 10.93
CA CYS A 32 -10.27 8.67 11.99
C CYS A 32 -10.77 7.23 12.07
N VAL A 33 -9.84 6.27 12.05
CA VAL A 33 -10.12 4.84 12.17
C VAL A 33 -9.72 4.37 13.56
N PRO A 34 -10.66 3.83 14.37
CA PRO A 34 -10.35 3.28 15.68
C PRO A 34 -9.31 2.15 15.59
N ALA A 35 -8.19 2.32 16.29
CA ALA A 35 -7.06 1.40 16.27
C ALA A 35 -6.48 1.19 17.68
N PRO A 36 -7.27 0.62 18.62
CA PRO A 36 -6.79 0.40 19.98
C PRO A 36 -5.58 -0.53 19.97
N GLY A 37 -4.54 -0.16 20.73
CA GLY A 37 -3.29 -0.90 20.81
C GLY A 37 -2.32 -0.64 19.65
N ALA A 38 -2.70 0.13 18.63
CA ALA A 38 -1.77 0.50 17.55
C ALA A 38 -0.69 1.49 18.03
N LEU A 39 -1.04 2.40 18.92
CA LEU A 39 -0.10 3.31 19.58
C LEU A 39 0.19 2.79 20.99
N SER A 40 1.43 2.41 21.25
CA SER A 40 1.87 2.00 22.58
C SER A 40 2.19 3.21 23.48
N PRO A 41 2.17 3.04 24.82
CA PRO A 41 2.41 4.14 25.75
C PRO A 41 3.79 4.81 25.64
N ASP A 42 4.76 4.13 25.03
CA ASP A 42 6.11 4.60 24.74
C ASP A 42 6.19 5.45 23.44
N GLY A 43 5.07 5.71 22.77
CA GLY A 43 5.01 6.53 21.55
C GLY A 43 5.33 5.77 20.26
N MET A 44 5.45 4.44 20.33
CA MET A 44 5.70 3.58 19.18
C MET A 44 4.39 3.10 18.54
N ILE A 45 4.44 2.85 17.23
CA ILE A 45 3.35 2.30 16.44
C ILE A 45 3.61 0.83 16.17
N ASP A 46 2.65 -0.01 16.52
CA ASP A 46 2.57 -1.39 16.05
C ASP A 46 2.07 -1.40 14.59
N ILE A 47 2.99 -1.69 13.67
CA ILE A 47 2.71 -1.64 12.24
C ILE A 47 1.72 -2.72 11.82
N ALA A 48 1.70 -3.88 12.48
CA ALA A 48 0.79 -4.96 12.12
C ALA A 48 -0.66 -4.59 12.46
N ILE A 49 -0.89 -4.00 13.64
CA ILE A 49 -2.21 -3.52 14.05
C ILE A 49 -2.65 -2.36 13.15
N ALA A 50 -1.76 -1.38 12.92
CA ALA A 50 -2.07 -0.24 12.04
C ALA A 50 -2.44 -0.70 10.63
N ALA A 51 -1.67 -1.63 10.06
CA ALA A 51 -1.91 -2.17 8.73
C ALA A 51 -3.27 -2.88 8.65
N GLN A 52 -3.58 -3.72 9.63
CA GLN A 52 -4.87 -4.41 9.69
C GLN A 52 -6.05 -3.43 9.77
N LYS A 53 -5.97 -2.41 10.61
CA LYS A 53 -7.07 -1.46 10.84
C LYS A 53 -7.31 -0.53 9.65
N LEU A 54 -6.23 -0.10 9.00
CA LEU A 54 -6.30 0.80 7.84
C LEU A 54 -6.42 0.05 6.50
N GLY A 55 -6.42 -1.29 6.52
CA GLY A 55 -6.41 -2.12 5.32
C GLY A 55 -5.14 -1.97 4.48
N MET A 56 -4.01 -1.58 5.08
CA MET A 56 -2.74 -1.44 4.36
C MET A 56 -2.17 -2.83 4.04
N PRO A 57 -1.64 -3.07 2.82
CA PRO A 57 -0.87 -4.27 2.56
C PRO A 57 0.44 -4.23 3.33
N LEU A 58 0.75 -5.33 4.01
CA LEU A 58 2.01 -5.54 4.70
C LEU A 58 2.62 -6.84 4.20
N VAL A 59 3.76 -6.74 3.52
CA VAL A 59 4.47 -7.89 2.93
C VAL A 59 5.82 -8.02 3.61
N HIS A 60 6.20 -9.26 3.95
CA HIS A 60 7.52 -9.58 4.49
C HIS A 60 8.37 -10.23 3.41
N ASP A 61 9.56 -9.67 3.17
CA ASP A 61 10.63 -10.28 2.40
C ASP A 61 11.60 -10.93 3.39
N ALA A 62 11.46 -12.24 3.56
CA ALA A 62 12.24 -13.01 4.54
C ALA A 62 13.72 -13.14 4.14
N ASP A 63 14.03 -13.14 2.85
CA ASP A 63 15.40 -13.27 2.35
C ASP A 63 16.23 -12.02 2.68
N HIS A 64 15.58 -10.86 2.73
CA HIS A 64 16.21 -9.57 3.04
C HIS A 64 15.89 -9.05 4.45
N GLY A 65 15.00 -9.71 5.20
CA GLY A 65 14.61 -9.31 6.56
C GLY A 65 13.91 -7.94 6.62
N VAL A 66 13.11 -7.62 5.61
CA VAL A 66 12.42 -6.33 5.50
C VAL A 66 10.93 -6.49 5.28
N TRP A 67 10.16 -5.48 5.68
CA TRP A 67 8.73 -5.38 5.45
C TRP A 67 8.43 -4.19 4.55
N ALA A 68 7.52 -4.40 3.61
CA ALA A 68 6.93 -3.35 2.80
C ALA A 68 5.49 -3.09 3.24
N LEU A 69 5.23 -1.88 3.74
CA LEU A 69 3.90 -1.38 4.06
C LEU A 69 3.42 -0.46 2.92
N GLY A 70 2.29 -0.79 2.31
CA GLY A 70 1.65 0.04 1.29
C GLY A 70 0.61 1.02 1.85
N SER A 71 -0.08 1.72 0.95
CA SER A 71 -1.07 2.74 1.31
C SER A 71 -2.34 2.15 1.93
N ALA A 72 -3.02 2.92 2.78
CA ALA A 72 -4.32 2.56 3.32
C ALA A 72 -5.36 2.42 2.20
N THR A 73 -6.14 1.35 2.23
CA THR A 73 -7.26 1.13 1.32
C THR A 73 -8.56 1.09 2.10
N LEU A 74 -8.95 2.24 2.67
CA LEU A 74 -10.17 2.39 3.48
C LEU A 74 -11.45 1.96 2.75
N SER A 75 -11.46 2.04 1.42
CA SER A 75 -12.63 1.81 0.56
C SER A 75 -12.41 0.77 -0.54
N GLY A 76 -11.27 0.07 -0.56
CA GLY A 76 -10.85 -0.69 -1.74
C GLY A 76 -10.03 -1.94 -1.45
N LYS A 77 -10.02 -2.85 -2.42
CA LYS A 77 -9.17 -4.05 -2.41
C LYS A 77 -7.72 -3.61 -2.64
N SER A 78 -6.88 -3.77 -1.62
CA SER A 78 -5.43 -3.83 -1.84
C SER A 78 -5.13 -4.95 -2.85
N LEU A 79 -4.16 -4.74 -3.76
CA LEU A 79 -3.74 -5.77 -4.71
C LEU A 79 -3.17 -6.95 -3.91
N SER A 80 -3.95 -8.02 -3.78
CA SER A 80 -3.56 -9.21 -3.00
C SER A 80 -2.43 -10.01 -3.65
N THR A 81 -2.13 -9.73 -4.93
CA THR A 81 -1.04 -10.36 -5.66
C THR A 81 -0.36 -9.33 -6.57
N ALA A 82 0.95 -9.51 -6.81
CA ALA A 82 1.69 -8.79 -7.84
C ALA A 82 1.49 -9.40 -9.25
N VAL A 83 0.55 -10.35 -9.39
CA VAL A 83 0.20 -10.92 -10.69
C VAL A 83 -0.82 -9.99 -11.34
N ALA A 84 -0.35 -9.24 -12.34
CA ALA A 84 -1.27 -8.56 -13.23
C ALA A 84 -2.17 -9.61 -13.88
N ALA A 85 -3.46 -9.29 -14.00
CA ALA A 85 -4.31 -10.03 -14.93
C ALA A 85 -3.69 -10.00 -16.34
N ASP A 86 -4.23 -10.82 -17.25
CA ASP A 86 -3.84 -10.77 -18.66
C ASP A 86 -4.94 -10.13 -19.51
N PRO A 87 -5.20 -8.81 -19.35
CA PRO A 87 -6.28 -8.15 -20.08
C PRO A 87 -5.96 -8.07 -21.58
N GLU A 88 -7.01 -8.04 -22.39
CA GLU A 88 -6.92 -7.52 -23.75
C GLU A 88 -6.92 -6.00 -23.73
N LEU A 89 -5.89 -5.42 -24.32
CA LEU A 89 -5.70 -3.98 -24.45
C LEU A 89 -5.76 -3.58 -25.92
N LYS A 90 -5.85 -2.28 -26.15
CA LYS A 90 -5.84 -1.69 -27.49
C LYS A 90 -4.51 -0.99 -27.73
N THR A 91 -3.93 -1.22 -28.89
CA THR A 91 -2.83 -0.40 -29.41
C THR A 91 -3.32 1.00 -29.79
N PHE A 92 -2.41 1.92 -30.10
CA PHE A 92 -2.78 3.28 -30.53
C PHE A 92 -3.60 3.30 -31.83
N ASN A 93 -3.45 2.28 -32.70
CA ASN A 93 -4.23 2.09 -33.92
C ASN A 93 -5.51 1.24 -33.70
N GLY A 94 -5.85 0.88 -32.46
CA GLY A 94 -7.11 0.20 -32.11
C GLY A 94 -7.11 -1.33 -32.24
N GLU A 95 -5.96 -1.95 -32.53
CA GLU A 95 -5.82 -3.40 -32.60
C GLU A 95 -5.77 -4.01 -31.19
N SER A 96 -6.41 -5.17 -31.01
CA SER A 96 -6.37 -5.89 -29.73
C SER A 96 -5.06 -6.64 -29.56
N PHE A 97 -4.49 -6.61 -28.35
CA PHE A 97 -3.41 -7.50 -27.96
C PHE A 97 -3.56 -7.90 -26.49
N LYS A 98 -3.09 -9.10 -26.12
CA LYS A 98 -2.98 -9.50 -24.71
C LYS A 98 -1.73 -8.92 -24.07
N LEU A 99 -1.82 -8.44 -22.83
CA LEU A 99 -0.68 -7.90 -22.10
C LEU A 99 0.50 -8.90 -22.04
N SER A 100 0.22 -10.19 -21.88
CA SER A 100 1.22 -11.27 -21.85
C SER A 100 2.04 -11.40 -23.14
N SER A 101 1.52 -10.95 -24.29
CA SER A 101 2.24 -10.95 -25.58
C SER A 101 3.43 -9.99 -25.63
N LEU A 102 3.55 -9.10 -24.64
CA LEU A 102 4.64 -8.14 -24.48
C LEU A 102 5.79 -8.65 -23.62
N ARG A 103 5.68 -9.84 -23.00
CA ARG A 103 6.76 -10.40 -22.17
C ARG A 103 8.07 -10.51 -22.97
N GLY A 104 9.16 -10.07 -22.35
CA GLY A 104 10.50 -10.08 -22.96
C GLY A 104 10.76 -8.95 -23.98
N LYS A 105 9.81 -8.03 -24.18
CA LYS A 105 9.97 -6.87 -25.08
C LYS A 105 10.16 -5.58 -24.27
N LYS A 106 10.90 -4.63 -24.84
CA LYS A 106 10.91 -3.24 -24.33
C LYS A 106 9.63 -2.56 -24.79
N VAL A 107 8.86 -2.03 -23.85
CA VAL A 107 7.54 -1.45 -24.12
C VAL A 107 7.37 -0.12 -23.41
N VAL A 108 6.65 0.80 -24.04
CA VAL A 108 6.21 2.07 -23.45
C VAL A 108 4.71 1.95 -23.24
N LEU A 109 4.27 2.00 -21.97
CA LEU A 109 2.86 2.01 -21.61
C LEU A 109 2.46 3.45 -21.31
N VAL A 110 1.54 4.01 -22.10
CA VAL A 110 0.99 5.34 -21.89
C VAL A 110 -0.43 5.19 -21.36
N ALA A 111 -0.64 5.56 -20.11
CA ALA A 111 -1.95 5.63 -19.49
C ALA A 111 -2.27 7.10 -19.18
N TRP A 112 -3.46 7.55 -19.56
CA TRP A 112 -3.97 8.86 -19.19
C TRP A 112 -5.45 8.73 -18.79
N SER A 113 -5.91 9.65 -17.97
CA SER A 113 -7.33 9.92 -17.75
C SER A 113 -7.53 11.42 -17.90
N SER A 114 -8.61 11.84 -18.56
CA SER A 114 -8.98 13.26 -18.61
C SER A 114 -9.64 13.74 -17.32
N TYR A 115 -9.94 12.83 -16.39
CA TYR A 115 -10.57 13.07 -15.09
C TYR A 115 -9.99 12.17 -14.00
#